data_AF-A0A0L7L255-F1
#
_entry.id   AF-A0A0L7L255-F1
#
_cell.length_a   1.000
_cell.length_b   1.000
_cell.length_c   1.000
_cell.angle_alpha   90.00
_cell.angle_beta   90.00
_cell.angle_gamma   90.00
#
_symmetry.space_group_name_H-M   'P 1'
#
loop_
_entity.id
_entity.type
_entity.pdbx_description
1 polymer ?
#
loop_
_entity_poly.entity_id
_entity_poly.type
_entity_poly.pdbx_seq_one_letter_code
_entity_poly.pdbx_strand_id
1 'polypeptide(L)'
;MWKLTVRLTELIQSSNETDDWDKICSEIAAEFGKFCLDSLKEDVMSYFPCIYVLYAKALEMTLRDFPMIIQLQIFEQMLSDVDFIQAYLATLKVFPNYESDEDTTVKQRQLKKIIEDHPSVEVKMHYYNYFRND
;
A
#
# COMPACT_ATOMS: atom_id res chain seq x y z
N MET A 1 -5.83 8.49 10.58
CA MET A 1 -5.45 7.19 11.19
C MET A 1 -6.65 6.28 11.45
N TRP A 2 -7.63 6.64 12.30
CA TRP A 2 -8.86 5.85 12.49
C TRP A 2 -9.70 5.65 11.20
N LYS A 3 -9.59 6.58 10.25
CA LYS A 3 -10.24 6.53 8.92
C LYS A 3 -9.97 5.23 8.16
N LEU A 4 -8.74 4.71 8.22
CA LEU A 4 -8.35 3.46 7.54
C LEU A 4 -9.13 2.27 8.08
N THR A 5 -9.13 2.11 9.41
CA THR A 5 -9.84 1.02 10.08
C THR A 5 -11.35 1.10 9.87
N VAL A 6 -11.94 2.30 9.96
CA VAL A 6 -13.37 2.48 9.71
C VAL A 6 -13.72 2.10 8.29
N ARG A 7 -13.00 2.64 7.30
CA ARG A 7 -13.30 2.33 5.90
C ARG A 7 -13.11 0.85 5.59
N LEU A 8 -12.06 0.23 6.13
CA LEU A 8 -11.84 -1.20 5.95
C LEU A 8 -13.01 -2.02 6.52
N THR A 9 -13.48 -1.68 7.72
CA THR A 9 -14.59 -2.36 8.37
C THR A 9 -15.88 -2.24 7.56
N GLU A 10 -16.17 -1.05 7.02
CA GLU A 10 -17.32 -0.82 6.14
C GLU A 10 -17.25 -1.71 4.88
N LEU A 11 -16.08 -1.78 4.25
CA LEU A 11 -15.89 -2.60 3.05
C LEU A 11 -16.07 -4.09 3.33
N ILE A 12 -15.48 -4.58 4.43
CA ILE A 12 -15.65 -5.97 4.88
C ILE A 12 -17.13 -6.28 5.14
N GLN A 13 -17.86 -5.39 5.81
CA GLN A 13 -19.29 -5.57 6.07
C GLN A 13 -20.15 -5.55 4.79
N SER A 14 -19.67 -4.89 3.73
CA SER A 14 -20.36 -4.82 2.44
C SER A 14 -19.96 -5.90 1.44
N SER A 15 -18.97 -6.73 1.76
CA SER A 15 -18.51 -7.84 0.91
C SER A 15 -19.65 -8.86 0.73
N ASN A 16 -19.72 -9.43 -0.47
CA ASN A 16 -20.67 -10.50 -0.77
C ASN A 16 -20.22 -11.87 -0.23
N GLU A 17 -18.94 -11.97 0.13
CA GLU A 17 -18.33 -13.14 0.73
C GLU A 17 -18.40 -13.03 2.26
N THR A 18 -18.66 -14.15 2.93
CA THR A 18 -18.95 -14.13 4.39
C THR A 18 -18.03 -15.04 5.21
N ASP A 19 -17.46 -16.08 4.60
CA ASP A 19 -16.69 -17.12 5.31
C ASP A 19 -15.28 -17.35 4.74
N ASP A 20 -14.89 -16.62 3.69
CA ASP A 20 -13.60 -16.80 3.01
C ASP A 20 -12.80 -15.49 3.06
N TRP A 21 -11.85 -15.41 3.99
CA TRP A 21 -11.05 -14.21 4.23
C TRP A 21 -10.28 -13.75 3.00
N ASP A 22 -9.70 -14.69 2.25
CA ASP A 22 -8.88 -14.37 1.07
C ASP A 22 -9.75 -13.76 -0.03
N LYS A 23 -10.98 -14.28 -0.23
CA LYS A 23 -11.93 -13.71 -1.18
C LYS A 23 -12.47 -12.36 -0.73
N ILE A 24 -12.83 -12.20 0.56
CA ILE A 24 -13.25 -10.90 1.12
C ILE A 24 -12.16 -9.86 0.86
N CYS A 25 -10.92 -10.19 1.22
CA CYS A 25 -9.76 -9.34 1.00
C CYS A 25 -9.57 -8.98 -0.47
N SER A 26 -9.68 -9.96 -1.37
CA SER A 26 -9.57 -9.74 -2.81
C SER A 26 -10.68 -8.87 -3.39
N GLU A 27 -11.91 -8.99 -2.90
CA GLU A 27 -13.04 -8.18 -3.36
C GLU A 27 -12.84 -6.70 -3.01
N ILE A 28 -12.34 -6.41 -1.81
CA ILE A 28 -12.22 -5.04 -1.30
C ILE A 28 -10.88 -4.37 -1.65
N ALA A 29 -9.87 -5.12 -2.09
CA ALA A 29 -8.49 -4.67 -2.25
C ALA A 29 -8.37 -3.39 -3.09
N ALA A 30 -9.00 -3.38 -4.27
CA ALA A 30 -8.90 -2.27 -5.21
C ALA A 30 -9.54 -0.99 -4.64
N GLU A 31 -10.74 -1.12 -4.07
CA GLU A 31 -11.46 0.02 -3.48
C GLU A 31 -10.73 0.56 -2.26
N PHE A 32 -10.25 -0.32 -1.39
CA PHE A 32 -9.51 0.08 -0.20
C PHE A 32 -8.17 0.73 -0.57
N GLY A 33 -7.45 0.22 -1.57
CA GLY A 33 -6.22 0.83 -2.07
C GLY A 33 -6.41 2.22 -2.65
N LYS A 34 -7.50 2.45 -3.39
CA LYS A 34 -7.88 3.78 -3.86
C LYS A 34 -8.17 4.73 -2.68
N PHE A 35 -8.94 4.27 -1.70
CA PHE A 35 -9.18 5.05 -0.48
C PHE A 35 -7.89 5.38 0.26
N CYS A 36 -6.95 4.43 0.32
CA CYS A 36 -5.65 4.67 0.95
C CYS A 36 -4.86 5.78 0.25
N LEU A 37 -4.93 5.87 -1.08
CA LEU A 37 -4.31 6.95 -1.82
C LEU A 37 -4.99 8.30 -1.52
N ASP A 38 -6.31 8.34 -1.64
CA ASP A 38 -7.09 9.57 -1.46
C ASP A 38 -6.97 10.11 -0.02
N SER A 39 -7.08 9.25 0.98
CA SER A 39 -6.89 9.64 2.38
C SER A 39 -5.47 10.11 2.68
N LEU A 40 -4.44 9.54 2.03
CA LEU A 40 -3.07 10.02 2.21
C LEU A 40 -2.88 11.41 1.58
N LYS A 41 -3.48 11.67 0.42
CA LYS A 41 -3.49 13.00 -0.20
C LYS A 41 -4.14 14.04 0.71
N GLU A 42 -5.30 13.72 1.28
CA GLU A 42 -5.98 14.58 2.25
C GLU A 42 -5.08 14.93 3.44
N ASP A 43 -4.44 13.91 4.04
CA ASP A 43 -3.57 14.10 5.21
C ASP A 43 -2.33 14.94 4.83
N VAL A 44 -1.71 14.70 3.67
CA VAL A 44 -0.57 15.49 3.19
C VAL A 44 -0.95 16.95 2.95
N MET A 45 -2.12 17.20 2.35
CA MET A 45 -2.64 18.56 2.11
C MET A 45 -3.02 19.29 3.40
N SER A 46 -3.54 18.57 4.39
CA SER A 46 -4.03 19.16 5.65
C SER A 46 -2.94 19.41 6.68
N TYR A 47 -1.85 18.64 6.61
CA TYR A 47 -0.78 18.67 7.60
C TYR A 47 0.56 19.02 6.95
N PHE A 48 1.42 18.02 6.76
CA PHE A 48 2.77 18.19 6.24
C PHE A 48 3.15 16.97 5.38
N PRO A 49 4.02 17.13 4.35
CA PRO A 49 4.39 16.02 3.47
C PRO A 49 4.88 14.77 4.19
N CYS A 50 5.69 14.91 5.25
CA CYS A 50 6.21 13.77 6.01
C CYS A 50 5.16 13.02 6.87
N ILE A 51 3.88 13.42 6.84
CA ILE A 51 2.79 12.69 7.52
C ILE A 51 2.65 11.26 6.97
N TYR A 52 3.12 11.02 5.75
CA TYR A 52 3.19 9.69 5.14
C TYR A 52 3.89 8.66 6.04
N VAL A 53 4.82 9.08 6.91
CA VAL A 53 5.51 8.17 7.84
C VAL A 53 4.56 7.64 8.91
N LEU A 54 3.71 8.50 9.48
CA LEU A 54 2.71 8.09 10.46
C LEU A 54 1.58 7.33 9.78
N TYR A 55 1.22 7.73 8.56
CA TYR A 55 0.25 7.04 7.73
C TYR A 55 0.68 5.61 7.41
N ALA A 56 1.92 5.41 6.95
CA ALA A 56 2.50 4.11 6.64
C ALA A 56 2.41 3.15 7.84
N LYS A 57 2.78 3.60 9.05
CA LYS A 57 2.65 2.78 10.27
C LYS A 57 1.21 2.35 10.54
N ALA A 58 0.25 3.24 10.32
CA ALA A 58 -1.16 2.93 10.48
C ALA A 58 -1.66 1.94 9.43
N LEU A 59 -1.20 2.10 8.19
CA LEU A 59 -1.52 1.20 7.09
C LEU A 59 -0.95 -0.20 7.35
N GLU A 60 0.33 -0.31 7.77
CA GLU A 60 0.96 -1.57 8.17
C GLU A 60 0.16 -2.30 9.25
N MET A 61 -0.27 -1.57 10.30
CA MET A 61 -1.12 -2.16 11.34
C MET A 61 -2.48 -2.60 10.82
N THR A 62 -3.05 -1.87 9.86
CA THR A 62 -4.35 -2.18 9.26
C THR A 62 -4.29 -3.39 8.33
N LEU A 63 -3.16 -3.58 7.64
CA LEU A 63 -2.94 -4.65 6.67
C LEU A 63 -2.26 -5.89 7.25
N ARG A 64 -1.95 -5.91 8.56
CA ARG A 64 -1.16 -6.98 9.18
C ARG A 64 -1.67 -8.39 8.90
N ASP A 65 -3.00 -8.55 8.91
CA ASP A 65 -3.65 -9.85 8.74
C ASP A 65 -4.07 -10.14 7.28
N PHE A 66 -3.69 -9.25 6.35
CA PHE A 66 -3.97 -9.43 4.93
C PHE A 66 -2.94 -10.37 4.30
N PRO A 67 -3.36 -11.28 3.40
CA PRO A 67 -2.42 -12.04 2.58
C PRO A 67 -1.53 -11.09 1.77
N MET A 68 -0.24 -11.44 1.60
CA MET A 68 0.72 -10.56 0.96
C MET A 68 0.29 -10.13 -0.45
N ILE A 69 -0.26 -11.07 -1.23
CA ILE A 69 -0.76 -10.77 -2.58
C ILE A 69 -1.81 -9.64 -2.56
N ILE A 70 -2.67 -9.60 -1.54
CA ILE A 70 -3.69 -8.55 -1.40
C ILE A 70 -3.05 -7.23 -0.98
N GLN A 71 -2.07 -7.25 -0.07
CA GLN A 71 -1.32 -6.05 0.28
C GLN A 71 -0.67 -5.42 -0.97
N LEU A 72 -0.10 -6.23 -1.86
CA LEU A 72 0.48 -5.77 -3.11
C LEU A 72 -0.57 -5.19 -4.07
N GLN A 73 -1.76 -5.76 -4.14
CA GLN A 73 -2.88 -5.19 -4.92
C GLN A 73 -3.31 -3.82 -4.38
N ILE A 74 -3.34 -3.65 -3.06
CA ILE A 74 -3.63 -2.36 -2.41
C ILE A 74 -2.53 -1.34 -2.75
N PHE A 75 -1.26 -1.73 -2.68
CA PHE A 75 -0.14 -0.87 -3.04
C PHE A 75 -0.12 -0.49 -4.52
N GLU A 76 -0.53 -1.37 -5.42
CA GLU A 76 -0.69 -1.03 -6.84
C GLU A 76 -1.62 0.17 -7.03
N GLN A 77 -2.74 0.21 -6.30
CA GLN A 77 -3.66 1.36 -6.35
C GLN A 77 -3.03 2.61 -5.74
N MET A 78 -2.26 2.49 -4.66
CA MET A 78 -1.54 3.63 -4.08
C MET A 78 -0.50 4.22 -5.04
N LEU A 79 0.13 3.38 -5.87
CA LEU A 79 1.13 3.79 -6.86
C LEU A 79 0.52 4.25 -8.20
N SER A 80 -0.80 4.42 -8.28
CA SER A 80 -1.49 4.83 -9.50
C SER A 80 -1.30 6.29 -9.89
N ASP A 81 -0.91 7.15 -8.94
CA ASP A 81 -0.63 8.57 -9.17
C ASP A 81 0.87 8.85 -9.10
N VAL A 82 1.50 8.93 -10.28
CA VAL A 82 2.95 9.14 -10.44
C VAL A 82 3.42 10.50 -9.91
N ASP A 83 2.56 11.50 -9.83
CA ASP A 83 2.98 12.83 -9.36
C ASP A 83 2.96 12.91 -7.83
N PHE A 84 2.27 11.99 -7.15
CA PHE A 84 2.13 11.97 -5.71
C PHE A 84 3.19 11.10 -5.02
N ILE A 85 4.40 11.67 -4.90
CA ILE A 85 5.59 11.04 -4.30
C ILE A 85 5.33 10.38 -2.94
N GLN A 86 4.50 10.99 -2.09
CA GLN A 86 4.26 10.50 -0.72
C GLN A 86 3.62 9.11 -0.70
N ALA A 87 2.83 8.73 -1.73
CA ALA A 87 2.32 7.36 -1.83
C ALA A 87 3.44 6.34 -2.09
N TYR A 88 4.41 6.66 -2.95
CA TYR A 88 5.60 5.82 -3.17
C TYR A 88 6.41 5.66 -1.88
N LEU A 89 6.63 6.75 -1.15
CA LEU A 89 7.39 6.74 0.10
C LEU A 89 6.66 5.98 1.22
N ALA A 90 5.33 6.10 1.30
CA ALA A 90 4.50 5.33 2.22
C ALA A 90 4.55 3.84 1.89
N THR A 91 4.33 3.47 0.63
CA THR A 91 4.38 2.09 0.15
C THR A 91 5.74 1.45 0.42
N LEU A 92 6.85 2.13 0.12
CA LEU A 92 8.20 1.65 0.41
C LEU A 92 8.41 1.32 1.89
N LYS A 93 7.85 2.11 2.81
CA LYS A 93 8.00 1.90 4.25
C LYS A 93 7.33 0.63 4.77
N VAL A 94 6.32 0.13 4.06
CA VAL A 94 5.51 -1.01 4.48
C VAL A 94 5.60 -2.17 3.49
N PHE A 95 6.51 -2.08 2.51
CA PHE A 95 6.57 -3.02 1.41
C PHE A 95 7.03 -4.40 1.92
N PRO A 96 6.22 -5.46 1.74
CA PRO A 96 6.58 -6.80 2.18
C PRO A 96 7.72 -7.33 1.32
N ASN A 97 8.81 -7.72 1.96
CA ASN A 97 10.08 -8.01 1.30
C ASN A 97 10.70 -9.35 1.73
N TYR A 98 9.85 -10.35 1.91
CA TYR A 98 10.23 -11.72 2.24
C TYR A 98 9.82 -12.66 1.09
N GLU A 99 10.43 -13.84 1.04
CA GLU A 99 10.12 -14.88 0.06
C GLU A 99 8.64 -15.28 0.14
N SER A 100 8.03 -15.51 -1.02
CA SER A 100 6.63 -15.94 -1.18
C SER A 100 6.50 -16.90 -2.35
N ASP A 101 5.28 -17.37 -2.60
CA ASP A 101 4.90 -18.06 -3.83
C ASP A 101 5.26 -17.28 -5.12
N GLU A 102 5.21 -17.97 -6.26
CA GLU A 102 5.62 -17.44 -7.55
C GLU A 102 4.80 -16.21 -7.97
N ASP A 103 3.47 -16.24 -7.81
CA ASP A 103 2.58 -15.16 -8.23
C ASP A 103 2.84 -13.89 -7.42
N THR A 104 2.96 -14.03 -6.11
CA THR A 104 3.32 -12.95 -5.20
C THR A 104 4.70 -12.38 -5.55
N THR A 105 5.68 -13.24 -5.85
CA THR A 105 7.03 -12.83 -6.27
C THR A 105 7.02 -12.07 -7.60
N VAL A 106 6.16 -12.46 -8.56
CA VAL A 106 5.97 -11.72 -9.82
C VAL A 106 5.39 -10.33 -9.53
N LYS A 107 4.34 -10.24 -8.71
CA LYS A 107 3.71 -8.97 -8.37
C LYS A 107 4.66 -8.04 -7.61
N GLN A 108 5.43 -8.56 -6.65
CA GLN A 108 6.48 -7.81 -5.95
C GLN A 108 7.47 -7.20 -6.94
N ARG A 109 7.99 -7.98 -7.89
CA ARG A 109 8.93 -7.50 -8.91
C ARG A 109 8.33 -6.39 -9.78
N GLN A 110 7.07 -6.52 -10.17
CA GLN A 110 6.36 -5.47 -10.93
C GLN A 110 6.29 -4.16 -10.15
N LEU A 111 5.88 -4.21 -8.88
CA LEU A 111 5.80 -2.99 -8.05
C LEU A 111 7.17 -2.40 -7.73
N LYS A 112 8.18 -3.25 -7.45
CA LYS A 112 9.56 -2.80 -7.26
C LYS A 112 10.05 -2.02 -8.48
N LYS A 113 9.78 -2.53 -9.69
CA LYS A 113 10.12 -1.84 -10.94
C LYS A 113 9.40 -0.50 -11.09
N ILE A 114 8.09 -0.42 -10.79
CA ILE A 114 7.33 0.83 -10.82
C ILE A 114 7.96 1.89 -9.90
N ILE A 115 8.40 1.47 -8.70
CA ILE A 115 9.04 2.38 -7.74
C ILE A 115 10.45 2.78 -8.19
N GLU A 116 11.24 1.83 -8.71
CA GLU A 116 12.60 2.06 -9.20
C GLU A 116 12.64 3.03 -10.39
N ASP A 117 11.70 2.87 -11.33
CA ASP A 117 11.61 3.67 -12.55
C ASP A 117 11.03 5.08 -12.31
N HIS A 118 10.52 5.36 -11.10
CA HIS A 118 9.89 6.64 -10.75
C HIS A 118 10.84 7.84 -10.97
N PRO A 119 10.40 8.96 -11.59
CA PRO A 119 11.31 10.05 -11.98
C PRO A 119 11.92 10.83 -10.80
N SER A 120 11.28 10.84 -9.63
CA SER A 120 11.79 11.53 -8.44
C SER A 120 13.07 10.89 -7.88
N VAL A 121 14.11 11.71 -7.71
CA VAL A 121 15.36 11.32 -7.06
C VAL A 121 15.13 10.85 -5.62
N GLU A 122 14.19 11.48 -4.90
CA GLU A 122 13.86 11.11 -3.52
C GLU A 122 13.32 9.67 -3.46
N VAL A 123 12.39 9.30 -4.34
CA VAL A 123 11.83 7.95 -4.40
C VAL A 123 12.93 6.92 -4.68
N LYS A 124 13.82 7.20 -5.64
CA LYS A 124 14.95 6.32 -5.96
C LYS A 124 15.91 6.15 -4.78
N MET A 125 16.23 7.24 -4.08
CA MET A 125 17.08 7.18 -2.89
C MET A 125 16.46 6.29 -1.81
N HIS A 126 15.17 6.44 -1.53
CA HIS A 126 14.46 5.61 -0.57
C HIS A 126 14.36 4.15 -1.01
N TYR A 127 14.13 3.88 -2.31
CA TYR A 127 14.12 2.54 -2.89
C TYR A 127 15.47 1.83 -2.66
N TYR A 128 16.58 2.48 -3.06
CA TYR A 128 17.91 1.89 -2.86
C TYR A 128 18.25 1.72 -1.38
N ASN A 129 17.86 2.65 -0.51
CA ASN A 129 18.11 2.49 0.93
C ASN A 129 17.32 1.31 1.54
N TYR A 130 16.13 1.01 1.02
CA TYR A 130 15.30 -0.08 1.50
C TYR A 130 15.79 -1.45 0.99
N PHE A 131 16.07 -1.58 -0.31
CA PHE A 131 16.37 -2.88 -0.94
C PHE A 131 17.86 -3.24 -1.05
N ARG A 132 18.79 -2.32 -0.74
CA ARG A 132 20.24 -2.59 -0.85
C ARG A 132 20.83 -3.36 0.33
N ASN A 133 20.06 -3.59 1.39
CA ASN A 133 20.48 -4.36 2.56
C ASN A 133 19.95 -5.81 2.58
N ASP A 134 19.36 -6.28 1.49
CA ASP A 134 18.96 -7.69 1.30
C ASP A 134 19.96 -8.45 0.43
#